data_AF-A0A2M7W066-F1
#
_entry.id   AF-A0A2M7W066-F1
#
_cell.length_a   1.000
_cell.length_b   1.000
_cell.length_c   1.000
_cell.angle_alpha   90.00
_cell.angle_beta   90.00
_cell.angle_gamma   90.00
#
_symmetry.space_group_name_H-M   'P 1'
#
loop_
_entity.id
_entity.type
_entity.pdbx_description
1 polymer ?
#
loop_
_entity_poly.entity_id
_entity_poly.type
_entity_poly.pdbx_seq_one_letter_code
_entity_poly.pdbx_strand_id
1 'polypeptide(L)'
;MIRKKAFTLIELLVVIAIIGMLATISVIALQNARAKSRDAKRAGDMKQIQTALELFFNDKNRYPTVDEWSTGQIYSTSTNSTSTYMQIIPTAPTPADGACTSDQNALNYTQTSNGASYTISFCLGNTTGSLVSGSKCSTPGGILDNDCGFHPCGGLTQMTYSNSNYVCTTGDTCIYDIVELAGYCWFKENLNIGSIISVSSLQTNNALFEKHCYNNHEVNPDPSTDLCADGENCGGCDTDGAMYQWNELMQYVETTGAQGMCPDGWHITTDAEQSVLEQYLTDPPNTCDVNRNGLWGCANAGSKLRVGGSSGFDISLSGFNTGGTSLWRGTDIYMWFSTAANASDAWGRRLGVSGPVQIDREDWDRSNGFYARCVKN
;
A
#
# COMPACT_ATOMS: atom_id res chain seq x y z
N MET A 1 -14.66 -15.59 83.97
CA MET A 1 -14.64 -16.55 82.84
C MET A 1 -14.76 -15.77 81.54
N ILE A 2 -13.73 -15.77 80.71
CA ILE A 2 -13.79 -15.16 79.37
C ILE A 2 -14.50 -16.16 78.46
N ARG A 3 -15.72 -15.83 78.00
CA ARG A 3 -16.45 -16.63 77.00
C ARG A 3 -15.64 -16.62 75.70
N LYS A 4 -15.04 -17.75 75.33
CA LYS A 4 -14.44 -17.91 73.99
C LYS A 4 -15.58 -17.91 72.98
N LYS A 5 -15.63 -16.89 72.11
CA LYS A 5 -16.54 -16.85 70.96
C LYS A 5 -16.05 -17.92 69.97
N ALA A 6 -16.88 -18.92 69.69
CA ALA A 6 -16.61 -19.93 68.67
C ALA A 6 -17.14 -19.42 67.31
N PHE A 7 -16.31 -19.50 66.28
CA PHE A 7 -16.71 -19.21 64.90
C PHE A 7 -17.72 -20.24 64.40
N THR A 8 -18.72 -19.79 63.65
CA THR A 8 -19.68 -20.69 63.01
C THR A 8 -19.12 -21.22 61.69
N LEU A 9 -19.53 -22.44 61.32
CA LEU A 9 -19.13 -23.06 60.05
C LEU A 9 -19.55 -22.21 58.84
N ILE A 10 -20.72 -21.56 58.93
CA ILE A 10 -21.23 -20.69 57.86
C ILE A 10 -20.39 -19.41 57.70
N GLU A 11 -19.91 -18.80 58.78
CA GLU A 11 -19.01 -17.63 58.70
C GLU A 11 -17.70 -17.99 57.99
N LEU A 12 -17.11 -19.14 58.29
CA LEU A 12 -15.90 -19.60 57.61
C LEU A 12 -16.15 -19.87 56.12
N LEU A 13 -17.31 -20.45 55.78
CA LEU A 13 -17.68 -20.78 54.40
C LEU A 13 -17.87 -19.51 53.56
N VAL A 14 -18.51 -18.47 54.10
CA VAL A 14 -18.68 -17.18 53.40
C VAL A 14 -17.33 -16.51 53.13
N VAL A 15 -16.40 -16.56 54.10
CA VAL A 15 -15.07 -15.95 53.93
C VAL A 15 -14.27 -16.62 52.81
N ILE A 16 -14.22 -17.96 52.78
CA ILE A 16 -13.50 -18.66 51.70
C ILE A 16 -14.14 -18.43 50.34
N ALA A 17 -15.47 -18.28 50.28
CA ALA A 17 -16.19 -17.97 49.04
C ALA A 17 -15.83 -16.58 48.50
N ILE A 18 -15.76 -15.56 49.37
CA ILE A 18 -15.36 -14.20 48.99
C ILE A 18 -13.90 -14.17 48.55
N ILE A 19 -12.99 -14.83 49.27
CA ILE A 19 -11.57 -14.93 48.89
C ILE A 19 -11.43 -15.61 47.53
N GLY A 20 -12.15 -16.70 47.29
CA GLY A 20 -12.16 -17.40 46.01
C GLY A 20 -12.62 -16.51 44.86
N MET A 21 -13.68 -15.73 45.05
CA MET A 21 -14.18 -14.78 44.05
C MET A 21 -13.18 -13.65 43.75
N LEU A 22 -12.54 -13.07 44.77
CA LEU A 22 -11.55 -12.02 44.58
C LEU A 22 -10.28 -12.54 43.91
N ALA A 23 -9.88 -13.78 44.21
CA ALA A 23 -8.70 -14.40 43.62
C ALA A 23 -8.84 -14.59 42.10
N THR A 24 -10.01 -15.03 41.60
CA THR A 24 -10.21 -15.28 40.15
C THR A 24 -10.15 -14.00 39.32
N ILE A 25 -10.78 -12.91 39.78
CA ILE A 25 -10.74 -11.60 39.11
C ILE A 25 -9.29 -11.07 39.06
N SER A 26 -8.56 -11.24 40.16
CA SER A 26 -7.17 -10.77 40.27
C SER A 26 -6.22 -11.48 39.30
N VAL A 27 -6.43 -12.78 39.05
CA VAL A 27 -5.60 -13.56 38.11
C VAL A 27 -5.76 -13.08 36.66
N ILE A 28 -7.00 -12.84 36.22
CA ILE A 28 -7.28 -12.36 34.85
C ILE A 28 -6.68 -10.96 34.66
N ALA A 29 -6.86 -10.07 35.64
CA ALA A 29 -6.28 -8.72 35.59
C ALA A 29 -4.74 -8.76 35.49
N LEU A 30 -4.09 -9.65 36.25
CA LEU A 30 -2.64 -9.84 36.21
C LEU A 30 -2.15 -10.38 34.86
N GLN A 31 -2.87 -11.33 34.25
CA GLN A 31 -2.54 -11.85 32.92
C GLN A 31 -2.57 -10.76 31.85
N ASN A 32 -3.63 -9.94 31.84
CA ASN A 32 -3.77 -8.81 30.92
C ASN A 32 -2.69 -7.74 31.15
N ALA A 33 -2.37 -7.43 32.41
CA ALA A 33 -1.30 -6.49 32.75
C ALA A 33 0.08 -7.00 32.27
N ARG A 34 0.36 -8.30 32.43
CA ARG A 34 1.60 -8.92 31.91
C ARG A 34 1.67 -8.89 30.39
N ALA A 35 0.56 -9.15 29.69
CA ALA A 35 0.51 -9.07 28.23
C ALA A 35 0.83 -7.66 27.73
N LYS A 36 0.15 -6.64 28.28
CA LYS A 36 0.44 -5.22 27.97
C LYS A 36 1.88 -4.84 28.27
N SER A 37 2.44 -5.33 29.38
CA SER A 37 3.84 -5.07 29.73
C SER A 37 4.83 -5.70 28.75
N ARG A 38 4.53 -6.88 28.19
CA ARG A 38 5.37 -7.52 27.18
C ARG A 38 5.33 -6.74 25.86
N ASP A 39 4.17 -6.31 25.42
CA ASP A 39 4.03 -5.55 24.17
C ASP A 39 4.64 -4.15 24.28
N ALA A 40 4.47 -3.47 25.43
CA ALA A 40 5.16 -2.22 25.72
C ALA A 40 6.69 -2.39 25.70
N LYS A 41 7.19 -3.52 26.21
CA LYS A 41 8.61 -3.86 26.14
C LYS A 41 9.06 -4.09 24.69
N ARG A 42 8.35 -4.90 23.90
CA ARG A 42 8.65 -5.13 22.48
C ARG A 42 8.77 -3.82 21.70
N ALA A 43 7.79 -2.93 21.85
CA ALA A 43 7.80 -1.62 21.18
C ALA A 43 8.95 -0.71 21.66
N GLY A 44 9.27 -0.75 22.97
CA GLY A 44 10.40 0.00 23.53
C GLY A 44 11.76 -0.55 23.09
N ASP A 45 11.89 -1.87 22.99
CA ASP A 45 13.09 -2.56 22.49
C ASP A 45 13.32 -2.22 21.01
N MET A 46 12.27 -2.18 20.18
CA MET A 46 12.40 -1.76 18.77
C MET A 46 12.92 -0.34 18.63
N LYS A 47 12.45 0.61 19.44
CA LYS A 47 12.96 2.00 19.43
C LYS A 47 14.43 2.10 19.82
N GLN A 48 14.86 1.28 20.79
CA GLN A 48 16.27 1.21 21.17
C GLN A 48 17.12 0.66 20.02
N ILE A 49 16.64 -0.37 19.33
CA ILE A 49 17.29 -0.93 18.13
C ILE A 49 17.39 0.13 17.04
N GLN A 50 16.31 0.84 16.71
CA GLN A 50 16.32 1.92 15.73
C GLN A 50 17.40 2.96 16.08
N THR A 51 17.43 3.42 17.33
CA THR A 51 18.42 4.41 17.80
C THR A 51 19.86 3.90 17.61
N ALA A 52 20.13 2.63 17.95
CA ALA A 52 21.45 2.04 17.77
C ALA A 52 21.83 1.88 16.29
N LEU A 53 20.86 1.55 15.43
CA LEU A 53 21.05 1.45 13.98
C LEU A 53 21.35 2.82 13.36
N GLU A 54 20.67 3.87 13.79
CA GLU A 54 20.94 5.25 13.35
C GLU A 54 22.35 5.71 13.78
N LEU A 55 22.76 5.41 15.01
CA LEU A 55 24.13 5.69 15.45
C LEU A 55 25.17 4.93 14.62
N PHE A 56 24.91 3.67 14.29
CA PHE A 56 25.77 2.88 13.40
C PHE A 56 25.82 3.49 12.00
N PHE A 57 24.68 3.92 11.45
CA PHE A 57 24.60 4.55 10.13
C PHE A 57 25.40 5.84 10.07
N ASN A 58 25.29 6.71 11.09
CA ASN A 58 26.04 7.96 11.16
C ASN A 58 27.57 7.75 11.13
N ASP A 59 28.05 6.65 11.72
CA ASP A 59 29.48 6.35 11.76
C ASP A 59 29.99 5.58 10.53
N LYS A 60 29.13 4.80 9.86
CA LYS A 60 29.52 3.86 8.81
C LYS A 60 28.96 4.16 7.44
N ASN A 61 28.04 5.13 7.32
CA ASN A 61 27.26 5.45 6.13
C ASN A 61 26.54 4.24 5.51
N ARG A 62 26.23 3.24 6.35
CA ARG A 62 25.44 2.06 6.00
C ARG A 62 24.87 1.46 7.27
N TYR A 63 23.80 0.67 7.15
CA TYR A 63 23.33 -0.21 8.21
C TYR A 63 24.18 -1.49 8.31
N PRO A 64 24.08 -2.26 9.41
CA PRO A 64 24.72 -3.57 9.52
C PRO A 64 24.27 -4.51 8.39
N THR A 65 25.16 -5.37 7.95
CA THR A 65 24.79 -6.50 7.09
C THR A 65 23.99 -7.53 7.87
N VAL A 66 23.31 -8.45 7.19
CA VAL A 66 22.58 -9.55 7.82
C VAL A 66 23.52 -10.41 8.69
N ASP A 67 24.76 -10.60 8.25
CA ASP A 67 25.78 -11.35 9.02
C ASP A 67 26.18 -10.59 10.30
N GLU A 68 26.43 -9.29 10.22
CA GLU A 68 26.73 -8.45 11.40
C GLU A 68 25.56 -8.45 12.39
N TRP A 69 24.32 -8.37 11.91
CA TRP A 69 23.12 -8.46 12.74
C TRP A 69 23.00 -9.83 13.44
N SER A 70 23.31 -10.92 12.73
CA SER A 70 23.18 -12.30 13.24
C SER A 70 24.07 -12.60 14.45
N THR A 71 25.06 -11.76 14.72
CA THR A 71 25.90 -11.84 15.94
C THR A 71 25.12 -11.55 17.23
N GLY A 72 23.90 -10.99 17.13
CA GLY A 72 23.10 -10.59 18.29
C GLY A 72 23.57 -9.28 18.92
N GLN A 73 24.46 -8.54 18.27
CA GLN A 73 25.01 -7.26 18.72
C GLN A 73 25.06 -6.27 17.55
N ILE A 74 25.06 -4.97 17.83
CA ILE A 74 25.31 -3.93 16.83
C ILE A 74 26.65 -3.28 17.17
N TYR A 75 27.70 -3.63 16.44
CA TYR A 75 29.04 -3.11 16.63
C TYR A 75 29.78 -3.01 15.31
N SER A 76 30.84 -2.20 15.28
CA SER A 76 31.76 -2.13 14.15
C SER A 76 33.19 -2.26 14.63
N THR A 77 33.92 -3.24 14.10
CA THR A 77 35.36 -3.41 14.30
C THR A 77 36.12 -2.72 13.18
N SER A 78 37.02 -1.81 13.54
CA SER A 78 38.09 -1.30 12.69
C SER A 78 39.42 -1.93 13.09
N THR A 79 40.46 -1.78 12.27
CA THR A 79 41.81 -2.32 12.54
C THR A 79 42.38 -1.94 13.90
N ASN A 80 41.93 -0.84 14.52
CA ASN A 80 42.48 -0.33 15.78
C ASN A 80 41.44 -0.09 16.89
N SER A 81 40.14 -0.33 16.66
CA SER A 81 39.09 -0.04 17.65
C SER A 81 37.76 -0.71 17.32
N THR A 82 36.99 -1.09 18.34
CA THR A 82 35.61 -1.59 18.23
C THR A 82 34.65 -0.57 18.81
N SER A 83 33.74 -0.06 17.99
CA SER A 83 32.61 0.77 18.45
C SER A 83 31.38 -0.11 18.64
N THR A 84 30.80 -0.15 19.84
CA THR A 84 29.57 -0.89 20.13
C THR A 84 28.40 0.07 20.28
N TYR A 85 27.37 -0.12 19.45
CA TYR A 85 26.14 0.69 19.45
C TYR A 85 25.02 0.00 20.22
N MET A 86 25.01 -1.34 20.24
CA MET A 86 24.13 -2.16 21.07
C MET A 86 24.84 -3.45 21.49
N GLN A 87 24.92 -3.70 22.79
CA GLN A 87 25.60 -4.89 23.33
C GLN A 87 24.79 -6.18 23.16
N ILE A 88 23.47 -6.11 23.19
CA ILE A 88 22.58 -7.27 23.04
C ILE A 88 21.33 -6.81 22.31
N ILE A 89 21.04 -7.43 21.17
CA ILE A 89 19.77 -7.28 20.47
C ILE A 89 18.72 -8.06 21.28
N PRO A 90 17.66 -7.42 21.80
CA PRO A 90 16.62 -8.08 22.57
C PRO A 90 15.96 -9.20 21.75
N THR A 91 15.68 -10.33 22.39
CA THR A 91 14.92 -11.43 21.77
C THR A 91 13.43 -11.26 22.06
N ALA A 92 12.58 -11.68 21.12
CA ALA A 92 11.13 -11.72 21.34
C ALA A 92 10.78 -12.58 22.57
N PRO A 93 9.80 -12.16 23.40
CA PRO A 93 9.34 -12.96 24.54
C PRO A 93 8.82 -14.34 24.11
N THR A 94 9.18 -15.39 24.85
CA THR A 94 8.66 -16.75 24.64
C THR A 94 7.79 -17.18 25.83
N PRO A 95 6.66 -17.87 25.60
CA PRO A 95 6.07 -18.24 24.31
C PRO A 95 5.37 -17.05 23.60
N ALA A 96 5.04 -17.22 22.32
CA ALA A 96 4.22 -16.26 21.58
C ALA A 96 2.85 -16.07 22.25
N ASP A 97 2.27 -14.89 22.11
CA ASP A 97 1.05 -14.48 22.79
C ASP A 97 0.17 -13.56 21.93
N GLY A 98 -1.12 -13.53 22.27
CA GLY A 98 -2.10 -12.68 21.59
C GLY A 98 -2.21 -13.01 20.09
N ALA A 99 -2.11 -11.99 19.24
CA ALA A 99 -2.15 -12.12 17.79
C ALA A 99 -0.88 -12.71 17.15
N CYS A 100 0.19 -12.92 17.93
CA CYS A 100 1.45 -13.43 17.39
C CYS A 100 1.45 -14.96 17.30
N THR A 101 1.68 -15.48 16.10
CA THR A 101 2.01 -16.89 15.90
C THR A 101 3.47 -17.17 16.28
N SER A 102 3.83 -18.43 16.48
CA SER A 102 5.22 -18.82 16.78
C SER A 102 6.21 -18.36 15.70
N ASP A 103 5.78 -18.34 14.43
CA ASP A 103 6.62 -17.96 13.29
C ASP A 103 6.79 -16.44 13.16
N GLN A 104 5.80 -15.66 13.62
CA GLN A 104 5.82 -14.19 13.64
C GLN A 104 6.47 -13.60 14.89
N ASN A 105 6.74 -14.43 15.91
CA ASN A 105 7.30 -14.01 17.19
C ASN A 105 8.84 -14.12 17.19
N ALA A 106 9.47 -13.68 16.09
CA ALA A 106 10.91 -13.57 15.90
C ALA A 106 11.24 -12.20 15.31
N LEU A 107 12.48 -11.72 15.53
CA LEU A 107 12.99 -10.51 14.88
C LEU A 107 13.72 -10.89 13.60
N ASN A 108 13.15 -10.56 12.44
CA ASN A 108 13.77 -10.83 11.15
C ASN A 108 14.29 -9.53 10.56
N TYR A 109 15.61 -9.40 10.51
CA TYR A 109 16.30 -8.24 9.94
C TYR A 109 16.68 -8.48 8.48
N THR A 110 16.40 -7.52 7.63
CA THR A 110 16.97 -7.46 6.28
C THR A 110 17.57 -6.09 6.01
N GLN A 111 18.76 -6.08 5.42
CA GLN A 111 19.39 -4.87 4.93
C GLN A 111 18.87 -4.60 3.52
N THR A 112 18.42 -3.38 3.23
CA THR A 112 17.87 -2.97 1.94
C THR A 112 18.66 -1.81 1.33
N SER A 113 18.39 -1.48 0.07
CA SER A 113 18.97 -0.33 -0.61
C SER A 113 20.50 -0.28 -0.55
N ASN A 114 21.17 -1.43 -0.76
CA ASN A 114 22.63 -1.58 -0.67
C ASN A 114 23.25 -1.06 0.64
N GLY A 115 22.51 -1.19 1.75
CA GLY A 115 22.94 -0.76 3.08
C GLY A 115 22.48 0.65 3.47
N ALA A 116 21.77 1.36 2.59
CA ALA A 116 21.20 2.66 2.93
C ALA A 116 19.88 2.58 3.73
N SER A 117 19.27 1.39 3.84
CA SER A 117 18.05 1.17 4.62
C SER A 117 18.01 -0.24 5.23
N TYR A 118 17.00 -0.50 6.05
CA TYR A 118 16.74 -1.81 6.64
C TYR A 118 15.24 -2.01 6.92
N THR A 119 14.85 -3.26 7.09
CA THR A 119 13.55 -3.63 7.64
C THR A 119 13.72 -4.67 8.76
N ILE A 120 12.92 -4.55 9.83
CA ILE A 120 12.85 -5.54 10.91
C ILE A 120 11.39 -5.93 11.11
N SER A 121 11.04 -7.18 10.78
CA SER A 121 9.74 -7.74 11.16
C SER A 121 9.74 -8.08 12.63
N PHE A 122 8.68 -7.69 13.32
CA PHE A 122 8.38 -8.13 14.69
C PHE A 122 6.86 -8.20 14.87
N CYS A 123 6.37 -8.71 16.00
CA CYS A 123 4.93 -8.84 16.26
C CYS A 123 4.53 -8.30 17.64
N LEU A 124 3.36 -7.68 17.72
CA LEU A 124 2.71 -7.27 18.98
C LEU A 124 1.49 -8.16 19.26
N GLY A 125 1.42 -8.73 20.47
CA GLY A 125 0.32 -9.61 20.85
C GLY A 125 -1.01 -8.86 21.00
N ASN A 126 -0.96 -7.62 21.49
CA ASN A 126 -2.10 -6.73 21.67
C ASN A 126 -1.78 -5.30 21.19
N THR A 127 -2.82 -4.51 20.97
CA THR A 127 -2.71 -3.07 20.69
C THR A 127 -1.92 -2.36 21.79
N THR A 128 -0.91 -1.60 21.39
CA THR A 128 0.03 -0.90 22.28
C THR A 128 0.22 0.53 21.81
N GLY A 129 -0.36 1.48 22.56
CA GLY A 129 -0.42 2.88 22.11
C GLY A 129 -1.25 2.98 20.83
N SER A 130 -0.68 3.56 19.78
CA SER A 130 -1.31 3.66 18.46
C SER A 130 -1.10 2.43 17.57
N LEU A 131 -0.19 1.51 17.94
CA LEU A 131 0.12 0.32 17.14
C LEU A 131 -0.90 -0.78 17.42
N VAL A 132 -1.51 -1.33 16.38
CA VAL A 132 -2.49 -2.43 16.51
C VAL A 132 -1.80 -3.77 16.79
N SER A 133 -2.52 -4.79 17.22
CA SER A 133 -1.96 -6.14 17.36
C SER A 133 -1.58 -6.74 15.99
N GLY A 134 -0.63 -7.67 15.98
CA GLY A 134 -0.17 -8.41 14.79
C GLY A 134 1.25 -8.02 14.35
N SER A 135 1.63 -8.45 13.14
CA SER A 135 2.93 -8.13 12.55
C SER A 135 3.14 -6.63 12.40
N LYS A 136 4.38 -6.21 12.57
CA LYS A 136 4.89 -4.86 12.50
C LYS A 136 6.19 -4.84 11.74
N CYS A 137 6.45 -3.71 11.08
CA CYS A 137 7.67 -3.51 10.33
C CYS A 137 8.40 -2.26 10.83
N SER A 138 9.62 -2.43 11.32
CA SER A 138 10.48 -1.30 11.69
C SER A 138 11.42 -0.96 10.55
N THR A 139 11.40 0.30 10.13
CA THR A 139 12.30 0.89 9.13
C THR A 139 13.03 2.09 9.74
N PRO A 140 14.02 2.71 9.07
CA PRO A 140 14.56 4.01 9.49
C PRO A 140 13.47 5.08 9.68
N GLY A 141 12.38 5.00 8.89
CA GLY A 141 11.25 5.94 8.95
C GLY A 141 10.29 5.73 10.12
N GLY A 142 10.45 4.66 10.91
CA GLY A 142 9.56 4.35 12.03
C GLY A 142 9.00 2.93 12.00
N ILE A 143 8.06 2.68 12.91
CA ILE A 143 7.34 1.40 13.00
C ILE A 143 6.02 1.54 12.23
N LEU A 144 5.79 0.62 11.29
CA LEU A 144 4.60 0.49 10.49
C LEU A 144 3.67 -0.61 11.04
N ASP A 145 2.37 -0.46 10.82
CA ASP A 145 1.33 -1.36 11.33
C ASP A 145 1.08 -2.61 10.46
N ASN A 146 2.06 -3.01 9.64
CA ASN A 146 2.05 -4.15 8.70
C ASN A 146 3.34 -4.97 8.77
N ASP A 147 3.40 -6.15 8.14
CA ASP A 147 4.59 -7.02 8.09
C ASP A 147 5.67 -6.49 7.12
N CYS A 148 6.96 -6.83 7.33
CA CYS A 148 8.06 -6.52 6.40
C CYS A 148 8.22 -7.56 5.27
N GLY A 149 7.14 -8.25 4.86
CA GLY A 149 7.18 -9.15 3.71
C GLY A 149 7.74 -8.45 2.47
N PHE A 150 8.29 -9.23 1.53
CA PHE A 150 8.85 -8.79 0.24
C PHE A 150 8.28 -7.43 -0.19
N HIS A 151 9.12 -6.39 -0.10
CA HIS A 151 8.80 -5.06 -0.60
C HIS A 151 9.16 -5.06 -2.09
N PRO A 152 8.23 -5.32 -3.03
CA PRO A 152 8.49 -5.21 -4.47
C PRO A 152 9.10 -3.86 -4.82
N CYS A 153 8.85 -2.84 -3.97
CA CYS A 153 9.28 -1.47 -4.21
C CYS A 153 10.67 -1.21 -3.67
N GLY A 154 11.25 -2.11 -2.86
CA GLY A 154 12.56 -1.90 -2.24
C GLY A 154 12.64 -0.60 -1.41
N GLY A 155 11.51 -0.14 -0.88
CA GLY A 155 11.40 1.14 -0.17
C GLY A 155 11.27 2.38 -1.07
N LEU A 156 11.08 2.22 -2.39
CA LEU A 156 10.77 3.33 -3.29
C LEU A 156 9.39 3.93 -2.93
N THR A 157 9.37 5.23 -2.68
CA THR A 157 8.14 6.00 -2.44
C THR A 157 7.73 6.82 -3.66
N GLN A 158 8.62 6.95 -4.65
CA GLN A 158 8.41 7.76 -5.85
C GLN A 158 9.24 7.21 -7.01
N MET A 159 8.70 7.31 -8.23
CA MET A 159 9.38 7.01 -9.48
C MET A 159 9.60 8.32 -10.25
N THR A 160 10.87 8.64 -10.54
CA THR A 160 11.26 9.73 -11.43
C THR A 160 11.82 9.16 -12.73
N TYR A 161 11.23 9.52 -13.88
CA TYR A 161 11.69 9.02 -15.17
C TYR A 161 11.66 10.13 -16.23
N SER A 162 12.66 10.15 -17.10
CA SER A 162 12.79 11.14 -18.16
C SER A 162 13.44 10.53 -19.41
N ASN A 163 12.80 10.76 -20.55
CA ASN A 163 13.36 10.57 -21.88
C ASN A 163 12.55 11.44 -22.88
N SER A 164 12.88 11.40 -24.18
CA SER A 164 12.22 12.23 -25.20
C SER A 164 10.70 12.04 -25.35
N ASN A 165 10.17 10.88 -24.96
CA ASN A 165 8.74 10.55 -25.03
C ASN A 165 8.00 10.84 -23.71
N TYR A 166 8.73 11.07 -22.60
CA TYR A 166 8.15 11.35 -21.27
C TYR A 166 7.93 12.85 -21.09
N VAL A 167 7.04 13.39 -21.91
CA VAL A 167 6.57 14.77 -21.80
C VAL A 167 5.46 14.83 -20.75
N CYS A 168 5.74 15.45 -19.61
CA CYS A 168 4.81 15.63 -18.50
C CYS A 168 4.37 17.09 -18.38
N THR A 169 3.24 17.34 -17.71
CA THR A 169 2.68 18.71 -17.60
C THR A 169 3.63 19.70 -16.92
N THR A 170 4.50 19.23 -16.01
CA THR A 170 5.45 20.06 -15.25
C THR A 170 6.92 19.90 -15.70
N GLY A 171 7.15 19.65 -16.99
CA GLY A 171 8.46 19.65 -17.62
C GLY A 171 8.90 18.27 -18.15
N ASP A 172 10.18 18.14 -18.47
CA ASP A 172 10.76 16.95 -19.13
C ASP A 172 11.03 15.77 -18.18
N THR A 173 10.55 15.85 -16.94
CA THR A 173 10.77 14.82 -15.92
C THR A 173 9.45 14.46 -15.26
N CYS A 174 9.04 13.22 -15.49
CA CYS A 174 7.81 12.67 -14.97
C CYS A 174 8.05 12.07 -13.58
N ILE A 175 7.16 12.39 -12.64
CA ILE A 175 7.26 11.97 -11.25
C ILE A 175 5.92 11.35 -10.84
N TYR A 176 5.97 10.12 -10.31
CA TYR A 176 4.80 9.39 -9.81
C TYR A 176 5.07 8.90 -8.40
N ASP A 177 4.16 9.13 -7.47
CA ASP A 177 4.26 8.52 -6.16
C ASP A 177 3.95 7.02 -6.27
N ILE A 178 4.55 6.23 -5.38
CA ILE A 178 4.42 4.77 -5.38
C ILE A 178 3.67 4.33 -4.14
N VAL A 179 2.73 3.40 -4.33
CA VAL A 179 2.05 2.70 -3.23
C VAL A 179 2.29 1.20 -3.34
N GLU A 180 2.61 0.56 -2.22
CA GLU A 180 2.79 -0.88 -2.13
C GLU A 180 1.50 -1.54 -1.63
N LEU A 181 0.87 -2.35 -2.49
CA LEU A 181 -0.41 -3.01 -2.18
C LEU A 181 -0.45 -4.40 -2.79
N ALA A 182 -0.99 -5.35 -2.03
CA ALA A 182 -1.19 -6.73 -2.45
C ALA A 182 0.07 -7.46 -2.96
N GLY A 183 1.27 -7.04 -2.52
CA GLY A 183 2.54 -7.62 -2.98
C GLY A 183 3.09 -7.03 -4.27
N TYR A 184 2.59 -5.86 -4.69
CA TYR A 184 2.99 -5.15 -5.90
C TYR A 184 3.30 -3.68 -5.61
N CYS A 185 4.09 -3.05 -6.48
CA CYS A 185 4.27 -1.61 -6.53
C CYS A 185 3.37 -1.00 -7.58
N TRP A 186 2.65 0.03 -7.19
CA TRP A 186 1.72 0.71 -8.07
C TRP A 186 2.07 2.18 -8.17
N PHE A 187 1.90 2.74 -9.35
CA PHE A 187 1.78 4.19 -9.45
C PHE A 187 0.51 4.64 -8.73
N LYS A 188 0.65 5.65 -7.90
CA LYS A 188 -0.44 6.26 -7.15
C LYS A 188 -1.29 7.19 -8.03
N GLU A 189 -0.70 7.78 -9.07
CA GLU A 189 -1.42 8.61 -10.03
C GLU A 189 -1.64 7.88 -11.35
N ASN A 190 -2.61 8.34 -12.13
CA ASN A 190 -2.79 7.91 -13.52
C ASN A 190 -1.62 8.43 -14.38
N LEU A 191 -1.21 7.64 -15.37
CA LEU A 191 -0.19 8.06 -16.33
C LEU A 191 -0.56 9.37 -17.01
N ASN A 192 0.43 10.27 -17.12
CA ASN A 192 0.34 11.56 -17.80
C ASN A 192 1.64 11.84 -18.56
N ILE A 193 1.94 10.97 -19.52
CA ILE A 193 3.14 11.04 -20.37
C ILE A 193 2.75 11.16 -21.83
N GLY A 194 3.56 11.88 -22.60
CA GLY A 194 3.38 12.07 -24.03
C GLY A 194 2.82 13.44 -24.39
N SER A 195 2.80 13.72 -25.68
CA SER A 195 2.31 14.97 -26.24
C SER A 195 0.79 14.95 -26.33
N ILE A 196 0.14 16.03 -25.88
CA ILE A 196 -1.31 16.16 -26.02
C ILE A 196 -1.70 16.25 -27.49
N ILE A 197 -2.70 15.45 -27.87
CA ILE A 197 -3.42 15.59 -29.13
C ILE A 197 -4.91 15.78 -28.84
N SER A 198 -5.66 16.27 -29.84
CA SER A 198 -7.10 16.46 -29.69
C SER A 198 -7.77 15.12 -29.40
N VAL A 199 -8.70 15.08 -28.45
CA VAL A 199 -9.52 13.91 -28.12
C VAL A 199 -10.22 13.28 -29.33
N SER A 200 -10.47 14.07 -30.38
CA SER A 200 -11.08 13.63 -31.64
C SER A 200 -10.10 13.04 -32.66
N SER A 201 -8.80 13.12 -32.38
CA SER A 201 -7.75 12.54 -33.21
C SER A 201 -7.45 11.11 -32.80
N LEU A 202 -6.96 10.30 -33.72
CA LEU A 202 -6.47 8.96 -33.42
C LEU A 202 -5.02 9.06 -32.95
N GLN A 203 -4.67 8.26 -31.94
CA GLN A 203 -3.28 8.01 -31.59
C GLN A 203 -2.67 7.05 -32.62
N THR A 204 -1.40 7.27 -32.98
CA THR A 204 -0.76 6.61 -34.12
C THR A 204 0.62 6.06 -33.78
N ASN A 205 0.99 4.94 -34.41
CA ASN A 205 2.30 4.33 -34.22
C ASN A 205 3.39 5.14 -34.94
N ASN A 206 3.86 6.20 -34.28
CA ASN A 206 4.83 7.14 -34.82
C ASN A 206 6.08 7.29 -33.92
N ALA A 207 6.23 6.39 -32.94
CA ALA A 207 7.30 6.36 -31.92
C ALA A 207 7.33 7.56 -30.97
N LEU A 208 6.35 8.46 -31.03
CA LEU A 208 6.09 9.50 -30.04
C LEU A 208 4.90 9.07 -29.20
N PHE A 209 5.01 9.25 -27.89
CA PHE A 209 3.88 9.00 -27.01
C PHE A 209 2.86 10.12 -27.18
N GLU A 210 1.62 9.74 -27.44
CA GLU A 210 0.50 10.64 -27.59
C GLU A 210 -0.48 10.44 -26.43
N LYS A 211 -1.15 11.53 -26.02
CA LYS A 211 -2.10 11.48 -24.91
C LYS A 211 -3.34 12.32 -25.19
N HIS A 212 -4.48 11.89 -24.64
CA HIS A 212 -5.70 12.68 -24.60
C HIS A 212 -5.91 13.24 -23.20
N CYS A 213 -6.24 14.52 -23.12
CA CYS A 213 -6.64 15.13 -21.85
C CYS A 213 -8.14 15.40 -21.85
N TYR A 214 -8.75 15.42 -20.66
CA TYR A 214 -10.17 15.73 -20.55
C TYR A 214 -10.46 17.10 -21.19
N ASN A 215 -11.39 17.14 -22.15
CA ASN A 215 -11.70 18.35 -22.93
C ASN A 215 -10.48 19.05 -23.56
N ASN A 216 -9.41 18.31 -23.88
CA ASN A 216 -8.14 18.84 -24.40
C ASN A 216 -7.38 19.78 -23.44
N HIS A 217 -7.66 19.72 -22.14
CA HIS A 217 -6.98 20.54 -21.15
C HIS A 217 -5.72 19.85 -20.62
N GLU A 218 -4.54 20.29 -21.02
CA GLU A 218 -3.30 19.77 -20.43
C GLU A 218 -3.12 20.20 -18.97
N VAL A 219 -3.57 21.42 -18.66
CA VAL A 219 -3.64 22.00 -17.32
C VAL A 219 -5.08 22.42 -17.07
N ASN A 220 -5.59 22.16 -15.86
CA ASN A 220 -6.93 22.58 -15.45
C ASN A 220 -7.08 24.11 -15.55
N PRO A 221 -8.03 24.62 -16.37
CA PRO A 221 -8.23 26.06 -16.54
C PRO A 221 -8.68 26.80 -15.26
N ASP A 222 -9.35 26.12 -14.33
CA ASP A 222 -9.71 26.67 -13.01
C ASP A 222 -9.51 25.60 -11.92
N PRO A 223 -8.30 25.50 -11.35
CA PRO A 223 -8.02 24.50 -10.31
C PRO A 223 -8.71 24.81 -8.97
N SER A 224 -9.33 25.99 -8.80
CA SER A 224 -9.97 26.38 -7.54
C SER A 224 -11.40 25.85 -7.42
N THR A 225 -12.13 25.84 -8.54
CA THR A 225 -13.52 25.35 -8.60
C THR A 225 -13.66 24.08 -9.43
N ASP A 226 -12.66 23.78 -10.28
CA ASP A 226 -12.68 22.70 -11.27
C ASP A 226 -13.86 22.79 -12.26
N LEU A 227 -14.35 24.02 -12.47
CA LEU A 227 -15.43 24.35 -13.39
C LEU A 227 -14.92 25.24 -14.53
N CYS A 228 -15.34 24.92 -15.73
CA CYS A 228 -15.11 25.71 -16.92
C CYS A 228 -16.05 26.91 -17.00
N ALA A 229 -15.79 27.82 -17.93
CA ALA A 229 -16.58 29.04 -18.11
C ALA A 229 -18.06 28.79 -18.45
N ASP A 230 -18.37 27.61 -18.98
CA ASP A 230 -19.72 27.11 -19.25
C ASP A 230 -20.39 26.45 -18.02
N GLY A 231 -19.67 26.33 -16.91
CA GLY A 231 -20.13 25.70 -15.67
C GLY A 231 -20.04 24.18 -15.67
N GLU A 232 -19.42 23.56 -16.70
CA GLU A 232 -19.15 22.12 -16.72
C GLU A 232 -17.81 21.78 -16.04
N ASN A 233 -17.63 20.51 -15.69
CA ASN A 233 -16.37 20.05 -15.09
C ASN A 233 -15.21 20.25 -16.07
N CYS A 234 -14.16 20.94 -15.62
CA CYS A 234 -13.09 21.40 -16.47
C CYS A 234 -12.01 20.34 -16.67
N GLY A 235 -11.52 19.78 -15.56
CA GLY A 235 -10.50 18.74 -15.55
C GLY A 235 -9.20 19.15 -16.22
N GLY A 236 -8.27 18.22 -16.24
CA GLY A 236 -6.99 18.42 -16.92
C GLY A 236 -6.05 17.25 -16.71
N CYS A 237 -5.08 17.07 -17.61
CA CYS A 237 -4.09 16.02 -17.44
C CYS A 237 -3.25 16.18 -16.16
N ASP A 238 -3.05 17.40 -15.68
CA ASP A 238 -2.38 17.72 -14.42
C ASP A 238 -3.13 17.20 -13.18
N THR A 239 -4.47 17.13 -13.22
CA THR A 239 -5.29 16.71 -12.08
C THR A 239 -5.80 15.27 -12.21
N ASP A 240 -6.10 14.84 -13.44
CA ASP A 240 -6.78 13.57 -13.72
C ASP A 240 -5.83 12.48 -14.25
N GLY A 241 -4.65 12.88 -14.71
CA GLY A 241 -3.84 12.10 -15.63
C GLY A 241 -4.40 12.12 -17.05
N ALA A 242 -3.81 11.31 -17.92
CA ALA A 242 -4.15 11.28 -19.33
C ALA A 242 -4.86 9.98 -19.74
N MET A 243 -5.62 10.10 -20.82
CA MET A 243 -6.33 9.01 -21.46
C MET A 243 -5.54 8.52 -22.68
N TYR A 244 -5.56 7.21 -22.88
CA TYR A 244 -4.87 6.55 -23.97
C TYR A 244 -5.80 5.54 -24.65
N GLN A 245 -5.72 5.47 -25.97
CA GLN A 245 -6.22 4.34 -26.72
C GLN A 245 -5.34 3.13 -26.41
N TRP A 246 -5.93 1.95 -26.35
CA TRP A 246 -5.23 0.78 -25.81
C TRP A 246 -3.96 0.43 -26.60
N ASN A 247 -4.02 0.52 -27.93
CA ASN A 247 -2.87 0.23 -28.78
C ASN A 247 -1.70 1.20 -28.53
N GLU A 248 -2.00 2.49 -28.29
CA GLU A 248 -0.98 3.48 -27.93
C GLU A 248 -0.38 3.19 -26.55
N LEU A 249 -1.25 2.93 -25.55
CA LEU A 249 -0.82 2.58 -24.20
C LEU A 249 0.15 1.38 -24.16
N MET A 250 -0.14 0.40 -24.99
CA MET A 250 0.63 -0.83 -25.13
C MET A 250 1.81 -0.70 -26.09
N GLN A 251 1.99 0.47 -26.71
CA GLN A 251 3.01 0.71 -27.74
C GLN A 251 2.95 -0.33 -28.86
N TYR A 252 1.72 -0.67 -29.26
CA TYR A 252 1.36 -1.61 -30.32
C TYR A 252 1.89 -3.04 -30.10
N VAL A 253 2.10 -3.41 -28.82
CA VAL A 253 2.48 -4.76 -28.39
C VAL A 253 1.27 -5.48 -27.79
N GLU A 254 0.95 -6.68 -28.29
CA GLU A 254 -0.20 -7.49 -27.83
C GLU A 254 0.11 -8.39 -26.62
N THR A 255 1.34 -8.34 -26.10
CA THR A 255 1.74 -9.24 -25.01
C THR A 255 1.20 -8.73 -23.68
N THR A 256 0.42 -9.56 -22.99
CA THR A 256 -0.03 -9.28 -21.62
C THR A 256 1.16 -9.03 -20.70
N GLY A 257 1.11 -7.95 -19.91
CA GLY A 257 2.21 -7.53 -19.04
C GLY A 257 3.38 -6.88 -19.80
N ALA A 258 3.16 -6.39 -21.02
CA ALA A 258 4.18 -5.60 -21.72
C ALA A 258 4.48 -4.30 -20.97
N GLN A 259 5.73 -3.84 -21.11
CA GLN A 259 6.16 -2.53 -20.61
C GLN A 259 5.23 -1.41 -21.10
N GLY A 260 4.84 -1.44 -22.38
CA GLY A 260 4.03 -0.39 -23.00
C GLY A 260 4.67 0.98 -22.79
N MET A 261 3.89 1.94 -22.31
CA MET A 261 4.38 3.28 -21.97
C MET A 261 4.98 3.38 -20.55
N CYS A 262 5.12 2.29 -19.80
CA CYS A 262 5.73 2.32 -18.47
C CYS A 262 7.25 2.47 -18.49
N PRO A 263 7.85 3.05 -17.42
CA PRO A 263 9.29 3.10 -17.27
C PRO A 263 9.96 1.72 -17.30
N ASP A 264 11.27 1.69 -17.56
CA ASP A 264 12.02 0.44 -17.59
C ASP A 264 11.90 -0.32 -16.25
N GLY A 265 11.56 -1.60 -16.33
CA GLY A 265 11.32 -2.45 -15.17
C GLY A 265 9.93 -2.32 -14.55
N TRP A 266 9.04 -1.56 -15.18
CA TRP A 266 7.60 -1.49 -14.89
C TRP A 266 6.81 -1.95 -16.11
N HIS A 267 5.55 -2.34 -15.90
CA HIS A 267 4.66 -2.74 -16.99
C HIS A 267 3.25 -2.22 -16.81
N ILE A 268 2.50 -2.19 -17.92
CA ILE A 268 1.08 -1.87 -17.89
C ILE A 268 0.36 -3.00 -17.16
N THR A 269 -0.33 -2.61 -16.09
CA THR A 269 -1.08 -3.52 -15.20
C THR A 269 -1.87 -4.55 -16.00
N THR A 270 -1.79 -5.83 -15.61
CA THR A 270 -2.60 -6.90 -16.20
C THR A 270 -3.96 -7.01 -15.52
N ASP A 271 -4.95 -7.58 -16.22
CA ASP A 271 -6.26 -7.89 -15.63
C ASP A 271 -6.17 -8.81 -14.40
N ALA A 272 -5.17 -9.71 -14.38
CA ALA A 272 -4.92 -10.62 -13.26
C ALA A 272 -4.34 -9.89 -12.05
N GLU A 273 -3.35 -9.01 -12.24
CA GLU A 273 -2.76 -8.22 -11.16
C GLU A 273 -3.79 -7.28 -10.54
N GLN A 274 -4.61 -6.63 -11.36
CA GLN A 274 -5.72 -5.83 -10.87
C GLN A 274 -6.70 -6.66 -10.04
N SER A 275 -7.04 -7.87 -10.48
CA SER A 275 -7.95 -8.75 -9.74
C SER A 275 -7.40 -9.16 -8.38
N VAL A 276 -6.07 -9.32 -8.24
CA VAL A 276 -5.41 -9.57 -6.95
C VAL A 276 -5.55 -8.36 -6.02
N LEU A 277 -5.34 -7.15 -6.53
CA LEU A 277 -5.52 -5.91 -5.77
C LEU A 277 -6.96 -5.74 -5.28
N GLU A 278 -7.94 -5.98 -6.13
CA GLU A 278 -9.37 -5.88 -5.79
C GLU A 278 -9.75 -6.90 -4.71
N GLN A 279 -9.26 -8.13 -4.81
CA GLN A 279 -9.49 -9.16 -3.80
C GLN A 279 -8.86 -8.79 -2.46
N TYR A 280 -7.63 -8.25 -2.47
CA TYR A 280 -6.95 -7.77 -1.26
C TYR A 280 -7.72 -6.65 -0.54
N LEU A 281 -8.39 -5.78 -1.29
CA LEU A 281 -9.14 -4.65 -0.73
C LEU A 281 -10.59 -4.99 -0.36
N THR A 282 -11.11 -6.15 -0.78
CA THR A 282 -12.48 -6.57 -0.47
C THR A 282 -12.62 -7.00 0.99
N ASP A 283 -13.56 -6.43 1.73
CA ASP A 283 -13.78 -6.77 3.15
C ASP A 283 -14.51 -8.11 3.31
N PRO A 284 -14.09 -9.01 4.22
CA PRO A 284 -14.90 -10.14 4.63
C PRO A 284 -16.26 -9.71 5.20
N PRO A 285 -17.37 -10.42 4.92
CA PRO A 285 -17.48 -11.69 4.20
C PRO A 285 -17.66 -11.54 2.68
N ASN A 286 -17.52 -10.33 2.12
CA ASN A 286 -17.68 -10.13 0.68
C ASN A 286 -16.59 -10.90 -0.08
N THR A 287 -16.96 -11.42 -1.25
CA THR A 287 -16.03 -12.08 -2.16
C THR A 287 -15.87 -11.24 -3.41
N CYS A 288 -14.69 -11.30 -4.00
CA CYS A 288 -14.37 -10.65 -5.26
C CYS A 288 -14.24 -11.74 -6.32
N ASP A 289 -15.26 -11.91 -7.16
CA ASP A 289 -15.22 -12.83 -8.30
C ASP A 289 -14.32 -12.22 -9.39
N VAL A 290 -13.22 -12.91 -9.65
CA VAL A 290 -12.21 -12.50 -10.65
C VAL A 290 -12.69 -12.78 -12.09
N ASN A 291 -13.70 -13.63 -12.27
CA ASN A 291 -14.22 -14.01 -13.59
C ASN A 291 -15.50 -13.24 -13.97
N ARG A 292 -15.87 -12.22 -13.21
CA ARG A 292 -17.05 -11.39 -13.50
C ARG A 292 -16.86 -10.68 -14.85
N ASN A 293 -17.92 -10.63 -15.66
CA ASN A 293 -17.91 -9.97 -16.97
C ASN A 293 -19.21 -9.18 -17.15
N GLY A 294 -19.11 -7.86 -17.32
CA GLY A 294 -20.23 -6.92 -17.37
C GLY A 294 -21.02 -6.87 -16.05
N LEU A 295 -20.35 -7.16 -14.92
CA LEU A 295 -20.96 -7.27 -13.61
C LEU A 295 -20.15 -6.50 -12.55
N TRP A 296 -20.89 -5.78 -11.70
CA TRP A 296 -20.37 -5.10 -10.53
C TRP A 296 -20.03 -6.10 -9.41
N GLY A 297 -18.82 -6.00 -8.86
CA GLY A 297 -18.34 -6.89 -7.80
C GLY A 297 -17.32 -6.23 -6.87
N CYS A 298 -16.70 -7.02 -5.98
CA CYS A 298 -15.61 -6.59 -5.09
C CYS A 298 -16.04 -5.40 -4.22
N ALA A 299 -17.14 -5.58 -3.49
CA ALA A 299 -17.73 -4.54 -2.66
C ALA A 299 -16.71 -3.96 -1.68
N ASN A 300 -16.75 -2.63 -1.51
CA ASN A 300 -15.82 -1.81 -0.73
C ASN A 300 -14.38 -1.72 -1.27
N ALA A 301 -13.95 -2.56 -2.22
CA ALA A 301 -12.65 -2.38 -2.84
C ALA A 301 -12.60 -1.03 -3.58
N GLY A 302 -13.65 -0.69 -4.32
CA GLY A 302 -13.73 0.57 -5.06
C GLY A 302 -13.71 1.80 -4.16
N SER A 303 -14.33 1.77 -2.98
CA SER A 303 -14.30 2.92 -2.05
C SER A 303 -12.93 3.12 -1.44
N LYS A 304 -12.16 2.05 -1.22
CA LYS A 304 -10.79 2.12 -0.70
C LYS A 304 -9.79 2.59 -1.76
N LEU A 305 -10.05 2.28 -3.04
CA LEU A 305 -9.20 2.70 -4.16
C LEU A 305 -9.31 4.18 -4.49
N ARG A 306 -10.48 4.81 -4.27
CA ARG A 306 -10.71 6.22 -4.59
C ARG A 306 -9.88 7.18 -3.75
N VAL A 307 -9.74 8.42 -4.24
CA VAL A 307 -9.16 9.54 -3.47
C VAL A 307 -9.79 9.63 -2.08
N GLY A 308 -8.95 9.63 -1.04
CA GLY A 308 -9.39 9.66 0.36
C GLY A 308 -9.85 8.30 0.92
N GLY A 309 -9.75 7.24 0.13
CA GLY A 309 -9.92 5.86 0.56
C GLY A 309 -8.71 5.36 1.36
N SER A 310 -8.84 4.19 1.98
CA SER A 310 -7.81 3.67 2.89
C SER A 310 -6.61 3.01 2.20
N SER A 311 -6.64 2.82 0.87
CA SER A 311 -5.56 2.12 0.16
C SER A 311 -4.38 3.03 -0.18
N GLY A 312 -4.58 4.34 -0.24
CA GLY A 312 -3.58 5.29 -0.74
C GLY A 312 -3.36 5.22 -2.25
N PHE A 313 -4.17 4.45 -2.99
CA PHE A 313 -4.12 4.35 -4.45
C PHE A 313 -4.77 5.57 -5.14
N ASP A 314 -5.65 6.31 -4.43
CA ASP A 314 -6.17 7.63 -4.81
C ASP A 314 -6.69 7.76 -6.26
N ILE A 315 -7.57 6.86 -6.69
CA ILE A 315 -8.25 6.96 -7.99
C ILE A 315 -9.21 8.16 -8.01
N SER A 316 -8.94 9.12 -8.90
CA SER A 316 -9.87 10.20 -9.24
C SER A 316 -10.94 9.71 -10.23
N LEU A 317 -12.17 10.22 -10.12
CA LEU A 317 -13.26 9.87 -11.04
C LEU A 317 -13.20 10.77 -12.27
N SER A 318 -12.27 10.49 -13.17
CA SER A 318 -11.88 11.42 -14.23
C SER A 318 -12.63 11.25 -15.56
N GLY A 319 -13.57 10.31 -15.62
CA GLY A 319 -14.39 10.04 -16.81
C GLY A 319 -13.69 9.11 -17.80
N PHE A 320 -13.93 9.35 -19.08
CA PHE A 320 -13.26 8.68 -20.21
C PHE A 320 -13.45 9.47 -21.50
N ASN A 321 -12.82 9.01 -22.58
CA ASN A 321 -13.04 9.50 -23.92
C ASN A 321 -13.59 8.40 -24.84
N THR A 322 -14.63 8.72 -25.60
CA THR A 322 -15.16 7.84 -26.65
C THR A 322 -15.61 8.65 -27.85
N GLY A 323 -15.25 8.19 -29.05
CA GLY A 323 -15.64 8.82 -30.31
C GLY A 323 -15.30 10.32 -30.39
N GLY A 324 -14.23 10.76 -29.74
CA GLY A 324 -13.83 12.17 -29.72
C GLY A 324 -14.50 13.05 -28.68
N THR A 325 -15.27 12.48 -27.74
CA THR A 325 -15.96 13.23 -26.68
C THR A 325 -15.52 12.74 -25.30
N SER A 326 -15.13 13.67 -24.42
CA SER A 326 -14.84 13.39 -23.02
C SER A 326 -16.14 13.39 -22.21
N LEU A 327 -16.34 12.38 -21.37
CA LEU A 327 -17.61 12.14 -20.69
C LEU A 327 -17.40 11.74 -19.23
N TRP A 328 -18.39 12.08 -18.40
CA TRP A 328 -18.65 11.49 -17.07
C TRP A 328 -17.58 11.74 -16.01
N ARG A 329 -16.78 12.79 -16.18
CA ARG A 329 -15.90 13.29 -15.12
C ARG A 329 -16.70 13.68 -13.87
N GLY A 330 -16.16 13.32 -12.72
CA GLY A 330 -16.79 13.42 -11.40
C GLY A 330 -17.72 12.25 -11.05
N THR A 331 -18.05 11.38 -12.02
CA THR A 331 -19.04 10.31 -11.84
C THR A 331 -18.42 8.92 -11.96
N ASP A 332 -17.59 8.71 -12.98
CA ASP A 332 -16.96 7.43 -13.26
C ASP A 332 -15.48 7.61 -13.62
N ILE A 333 -14.73 6.52 -13.62
CA ILE A 333 -13.45 6.40 -14.29
C ILE A 333 -13.38 5.03 -14.97
N TYR A 334 -12.71 5.01 -16.11
CA TYR A 334 -12.41 3.81 -16.87
C TYR A 334 -10.89 3.63 -16.96
N MET A 335 -10.43 2.40 -16.74
CA MET A 335 -9.01 2.07 -16.72
C MET A 335 -8.70 0.91 -17.65
N TRP A 336 -7.62 1.05 -18.42
CA TRP A 336 -7.07 -0.01 -19.26
C TRP A 336 -6.12 -0.92 -18.50
N PHE A 337 -6.08 -2.18 -18.94
CA PHE A 337 -5.06 -3.16 -18.58
C PHE A 337 -4.43 -3.77 -19.83
N SER A 338 -3.24 -4.34 -19.69
CA SER A 338 -2.48 -4.94 -20.79
C SER A 338 -3.07 -6.25 -21.34
N THR A 339 -4.10 -6.79 -20.70
CA THR A 339 -4.74 -8.03 -21.13
C THR A 339 -5.77 -7.74 -22.22
N ALA A 340 -5.46 -8.13 -23.46
CA ALA A 340 -6.43 -8.15 -24.55
C ALA A 340 -7.58 -9.12 -24.25
N ALA A 341 -8.82 -8.72 -24.58
CA ALA A 341 -9.99 -9.60 -24.50
C ALA A 341 -10.17 -10.36 -25.82
N ASN A 342 -10.04 -9.64 -26.93
CA ASN A 342 -10.04 -10.17 -28.29
C ASN A 342 -9.23 -9.22 -29.20
N ALA A 343 -9.38 -9.32 -30.52
CA ALA A 343 -8.63 -8.50 -31.48
C ALA A 343 -9.02 -7.01 -31.50
N SER A 344 -10.25 -6.68 -31.09
CA SER A 344 -10.79 -5.31 -31.10
C SER A 344 -10.97 -4.73 -29.70
N ASP A 345 -11.10 -5.59 -28.69
CA ASP A 345 -11.42 -5.19 -27.33
C ASP A 345 -10.31 -5.58 -26.34
N ALA A 346 -10.23 -4.82 -25.26
CA ALA A 346 -9.32 -5.07 -24.14
C ALA A 346 -10.08 -5.04 -22.81
N TRP A 347 -9.55 -5.75 -21.81
CA TRP A 347 -10.14 -5.73 -20.48
C TRP A 347 -9.86 -4.40 -19.78
N GLY A 348 -10.88 -3.86 -19.11
CA GLY A 348 -10.74 -2.69 -18.27
C GLY A 348 -11.47 -2.84 -16.94
N ARG A 349 -11.47 -1.76 -16.15
CA ARG A 349 -12.38 -1.58 -15.01
C ARG A 349 -13.12 -0.27 -15.14
N ARG A 350 -14.36 -0.28 -14.68
CA ARG A 350 -15.12 0.94 -14.38
C ARG A 350 -15.34 1.05 -12.88
N LEU A 351 -15.05 2.23 -12.34
CA LEU A 351 -15.38 2.62 -10.97
C LEU A 351 -16.28 3.86 -11.01
N GLY A 352 -17.36 3.85 -10.23
CA GLY A 352 -18.36 4.92 -10.24
C GLY A 352 -18.81 5.39 -8.86
N VAL A 353 -19.68 6.40 -8.83
CA VAL A 353 -20.27 6.96 -7.59
C VAL A 353 -21.52 6.22 -7.07
N SER A 354 -22.15 5.35 -7.86
CA SER A 354 -23.44 4.73 -7.51
C SER A 354 -23.30 3.37 -6.82
N GLY A 355 -23.89 3.24 -5.62
CA GLY A 355 -23.97 1.98 -4.85
C GLY A 355 -22.77 1.71 -3.94
N PRO A 356 -22.76 0.60 -3.14
CA PRO A 356 -21.55 0.19 -2.43
C PRO A 356 -20.44 0.13 -3.47
N VAL A 357 -19.41 0.99 -3.39
CA VAL A 357 -18.51 1.30 -4.51
C VAL A 357 -17.81 0.03 -4.99
N GLN A 358 -18.49 -0.64 -5.90
CA GLN A 358 -18.14 -1.90 -6.53
C GLN A 358 -17.32 -1.55 -7.77
N ILE A 359 -16.65 -2.56 -8.28
CA ILE A 359 -15.77 -2.43 -9.43
C ILE A 359 -16.36 -3.32 -10.52
N ASP A 360 -16.73 -2.69 -11.62
CA ASP A 360 -17.19 -3.37 -12.81
C ASP A 360 -16.00 -3.80 -13.68
N ARG A 361 -16.09 -5.01 -14.22
CA ARG A 361 -15.09 -5.62 -15.11
C ARG A 361 -15.79 -5.97 -16.41
N GLU A 362 -15.35 -5.36 -17.49
CA GLU A 362 -15.90 -5.52 -18.83
C GLU A 362 -14.76 -5.34 -19.84
N ASP A 363 -14.98 -5.79 -21.07
CA ASP A 363 -14.14 -5.50 -22.22
C ASP A 363 -14.71 -4.34 -23.05
N TRP A 364 -13.84 -3.44 -23.48
CA TRP A 364 -14.23 -2.27 -24.27
C TRP A 364 -13.39 -2.18 -25.53
N ASP A 365 -13.97 -1.52 -26.54
CA ASP A 365 -13.29 -1.21 -27.80
C ASP A 365 -12.01 -0.42 -27.53
N ARG A 366 -10.90 -0.90 -28.07
CA ARG A 366 -9.54 -0.36 -27.89
C ARG A 366 -9.38 1.09 -28.39
N SER A 367 -10.33 1.59 -29.18
CA SER A 367 -10.38 2.98 -29.64
C SER A 367 -10.83 3.98 -28.57
N ASN A 368 -11.40 3.52 -27.45
CA ASN A 368 -11.73 4.39 -26.33
C ASN A 368 -10.45 4.86 -25.61
N GLY A 369 -10.47 6.12 -25.16
CA GLY A 369 -9.40 6.70 -24.35
C GLY A 369 -9.68 6.49 -22.87
N PHE A 370 -8.96 5.56 -22.23
CA PHE A 370 -9.05 5.30 -20.79
C PHE A 370 -7.73 5.59 -20.09
N TYR A 371 -7.80 5.71 -18.77
CA TYR A 371 -6.63 5.92 -17.91
C TYR A 371 -5.86 4.63 -17.69
N ALA A 372 -4.61 4.72 -17.28
CA ALA A 372 -3.80 3.56 -16.99
C ALA A 372 -2.75 3.85 -15.93
N ARG A 373 -2.22 2.79 -15.33
CA ARG A 373 -1.18 2.85 -14.31
C ARG A 373 -0.17 1.73 -14.49
N CYS A 374 1.06 2.04 -14.12
CA CYS A 374 2.16 1.09 -14.12
C CYS A 374 2.19 0.31 -12.81
N VAL A 375 2.57 -0.95 -12.94
CA VAL A 375 2.83 -1.85 -11.82
C VAL A 375 4.21 -2.48 -11.96
N LYS A 376 4.77 -2.91 -10.83
CA LYS A 376 6.00 -3.69 -10.76
C LYS A 376 5.88 -4.76 -9.68
N ASN A 377 6.50 -5.92 -9.95
CA ASN A 377 6.50 -7.10 -9.11
C ASN A 377 7.83 -7.29 -8.41
#